data_AF-A0A1I5TK88-F1
#
_entry.id   AF-A0A1I5TK88-F1
#
_cell.length_a   1.000
_cell.length_b   1.000
_cell.length_c   1.000
_cell.angle_alpha   90.00
_cell.angle_beta   90.00
_cell.angle_gamma   90.00
#
_symmetry.space_group_name_H-M   'P 1'
#
loop_
_entity.id
_entity.type
_entity.pdbx_description
1 polymer ?
#
loop_
_entity_poly.entity_id
_entity_poly.type
_entity_poly.pdbx_seq_one_letter_code
_entity_poly.pdbx_strand_id
1 'polypeptide(L)'
;MKIAVVGSRNFDDFKLFKKVMDEFLAKYDEVELISGGSSGADQLAFEYAKENFLPIKIYFANWKRYKKLAGYKRNKQIWQEADLGIAFWDGKSKGTAHSFKLSKEFEKEIFVYNFVEEKFIEV
;
A
#
# COMPACT_ATOMS: atom_id res chain seq x y z
N MET A 1 4.02 -15.01 0.31
CA MET A 1 4.51 -13.78 -0.35
C MET A 1 4.03 -12.55 0.40
N LYS A 2 4.90 -11.57 0.67
CA LYS A 2 4.54 -10.36 1.40
C LYS A 2 4.30 -9.20 0.43
N ILE A 3 3.10 -8.63 0.45
CA ILE A 3 2.69 -7.59 -0.50
C ILE A 3 2.45 -6.28 0.23
N ALA A 4 3.22 -5.25 -0.11
CA ALA A 4 2.96 -3.90 0.37
C ALA A 4 1.67 -3.36 -0.23
N VAL A 5 0.74 -2.90 0.60
CA VAL A 5 -0.44 -2.15 0.16
C VAL A 5 -0.40 -0.77 0.77
N VAL A 6 -0.25 0.23 -0.09
CA VAL A 6 -0.07 1.63 0.30
C VAL A 6 -0.96 2.53 -0.55
N GLY A 7 -1.23 3.76 -0.11
CA GLY A 7 -1.95 4.67 -0.97
C GLY A 7 -2.30 6.01 -0.38
N SER A 8 -3.01 6.80 -1.18
CA SER A 8 -3.50 8.11 -0.80
C SER A 8 -4.60 8.00 0.26
N ARG A 9 -4.61 8.96 1.19
CA ARG A 9 -5.51 8.97 2.36
C ARG A 9 -6.97 9.27 2.04
N ASN A 10 -7.22 9.80 0.84
CA ASN A 10 -8.52 10.16 0.30
C ASN A 10 -9.12 9.06 -0.59
N PHE A 11 -8.51 7.88 -0.66
CA PHE A 11 -9.09 6.77 -1.39
C PHE A 11 -10.02 5.96 -0.50
N ASP A 12 -11.33 6.06 -0.70
CA ASP A 12 -12.38 5.47 0.15
C ASP A 12 -13.32 4.51 -0.61
N ASP A 13 -13.06 4.23 -1.88
CA ASP A 13 -13.85 3.28 -2.67
C ASP A 13 -13.39 1.84 -2.44
N PHE A 14 -14.02 1.18 -1.46
CA PHE A 14 -13.76 -0.22 -1.15
C PHE A 14 -14.10 -1.17 -2.32
N LYS A 15 -15.13 -0.87 -3.12
CA LYS A 15 -15.52 -1.75 -4.24
C LYS A 15 -14.44 -1.74 -5.31
N LEU A 16 -13.93 -0.56 -5.65
CA LEU A 16 -12.83 -0.43 -6.59
C LEU A 16 -11.55 -1.05 -6.04
N PHE A 17 -11.21 -0.79 -4.77
CA PHE A 17 -10.08 -1.41 -4.10
C PHE A 17 -10.16 -2.94 -4.19
N LYS A 18 -11.30 -3.53 -3.83
CA LYS A 18 -11.53 -4.97 -3.86
C LYS A 18 -11.34 -5.54 -5.25
N LYS A 19 -11.97 -4.94 -6.27
CA LYS A 19 -11.82 -5.38 -7.67
C LYS A 19 -10.34 -5.42 -8.10
N VAL A 20 -9.62 -4.33 -7.86
CA VAL A 20 -8.20 -4.22 -8.24
C VAL A 20 -7.35 -5.23 -7.47
N MET A 21 -7.60 -5.43 -6.18
CA MET A 21 -6.88 -6.42 -5.38
C MET A 21 -7.18 -7.85 -5.81
N ASP A 22 -8.43 -8.20 -6.10
CA ASP A 22 -8.81 -9.54 -6.55
C ASP A 22 -8.08 -9.88 -7.87
N GLU A 23 -8.09 -8.95 -8.83
CA GLU A 23 -7.34 -9.12 -10.10
C GLU A 23 -5.83 -9.19 -9.87
N PHE A 24 -5.29 -8.34 -8.99
CA PHE A 24 -3.85 -8.26 -8.72
C PHE A 24 -3.31 -9.49 -8.00
N LEU A 25 -4.08 -10.03 -7.04
CA LEU A 25 -3.68 -11.16 -6.21
C LEU A 25 -3.95 -12.50 -6.89
N ALA A 26 -4.77 -12.57 -7.95
CA ALA A 26 -5.08 -13.81 -8.67
C ALA A 26 -3.85 -14.57 -9.22
N LYS A 27 -2.70 -13.90 -9.35
CA LYS A 27 -1.42 -14.48 -9.80
C LYS A 27 -0.52 -14.98 -8.66
N TYR A 28 -0.94 -14.86 -7.41
CA TYR A 28 -0.11 -15.15 -6.25
C TYR A 28 -0.83 -16.06 -5.26
N ASP A 29 -0.14 -17.13 -4.86
CA ASP A 29 -0.59 -18.00 -3.77
C ASP A 29 0.02 -17.55 -2.42
N GLU A 30 -0.68 -17.84 -1.32
CA GLU A 30 -0.23 -17.61 0.07
C GLU A 30 0.30 -16.18 0.32
N VAL A 31 -0.60 -15.20 0.33
CA VAL A 31 -0.27 -13.78 0.47
C VAL A 31 -0.43 -13.30 1.92
N GLU A 32 0.54 -12.50 2.40
CA GLU A 32 0.42 -11.65 3.59
C GLU A 32 0.49 -10.18 3.14
N LEU A 33 -0.45 -9.36 3.60
CA LEU A 33 -0.45 -7.92 3.30
C LEU A 33 0.40 -7.16 4.32
N ILE A 34 1.21 -6.21 3.85
CA ILE A 34 1.98 -5.30 4.69
C ILE A 34 1.47 -3.88 4.41
N SER A 35 0.88 -3.23 5.42
CA SER A 35 0.32 -1.88 5.26
C SER A 35 0.66 -0.99 6.44
N GLY A 36 0.19 0.25 6.41
CA GLY A 36 0.64 1.28 7.30
C GLY A 36 -0.41 1.83 8.29
N GLY A 37 -1.67 1.43 8.16
CA GLY A 37 -2.73 1.83 9.10
C GLY A 37 -3.05 3.32 9.12
N SER A 38 -2.82 4.07 8.02
CA SER A 38 -3.46 5.37 7.84
C SER A 38 -4.90 5.23 7.30
N SER A 39 -5.63 6.34 7.17
CA SER A 39 -6.89 6.35 6.43
C SER A 39 -6.66 6.07 4.94
N GLY A 40 -7.74 5.80 4.22
CA GLY A 40 -7.75 5.55 2.80
C GLY A 40 -7.28 4.14 2.47
N ALA A 41 -6.38 3.98 1.49
CA ALA A 41 -5.92 2.67 1.02
C ALA A 41 -5.40 1.73 2.14
N ASP A 42 -4.71 2.27 3.14
CA ASP A 42 -4.20 1.49 4.28
C ASP A 42 -5.36 0.89 5.13
N GLN A 43 -6.48 1.60 5.25
CA GLN A 43 -7.69 1.13 5.93
C GLN A 43 -8.43 0.10 5.06
N LEU A 44 -8.59 0.38 3.77
CA LEU A 44 -9.23 -0.55 2.83
C LEU A 44 -8.46 -1.87 2.74
N ALA A 45 -7.13 -1.84 2.85
CA ALA A 45 -6.30 -3.05 2.92
C ALA A 45 -6.61 -3.90 4.15
N PHE A 46 -6.82 -3.28 5.31
CA PHE A 46 -7.23 -3.99 6.52
C PHE A 46 -8.63 -4.61 6.38
N GLU A 47 -9.59 -3.86 5.83
CA GLU A 47 -10.95 -4.35 5.58
C GLU A 47 -10.94 -5.52 4.60
N TYR A 48 -10.20 -5.41 3.50
CA TYR A 48 -10.04 -6.46 2.49
C TYR A 48 -9.38 -7.72 3.05
N ALA A 49 -8.30 -7.57 3.82
CA ALA A 49 -7.63 -8.71 4.46
C ALA A 49 -8.58 -9.44 5.42
N LYS A 50 -9.35 -8.68 6.20
CA LYS A 50 -10.34 -9.24 7.11
C LYS A 50 -11.45 -10.00 6.37
N GLU A 51 -11.96 -9.44 5.27
CA GLU A 51 -13.03 -10.08 4.48
C GLU A 51 -12.56 -11.38 3.81
N ASN A 52 -11.30 -11.43 3.36
CA ASN A 52 -10.73 -12.57 2.64
C ASN A 52 -9.89 -13.50 3.53
N PHE A 53 -9.90 -13.31 4.86
CA PHE A 53 -9.10 -14.07 5.82
C PHE A 53 -7.60 -14.11 5.51
N LEU A 54 -7.07 -13.03 4.94
CA LEU A 54 -5.64 -12.89 4.64
C LEU A 54 -4.87 -12.38 5.87
N PRO A 55 -3.66 -12.92 6.15
CA PRO A 55 -2.75 -12.32 7.09
C PRO A 55 -2.44 -10.86 6.70
N ILE A 56 -2.45 -9.97 7.69
CA ILE A 56 -2.04 -8.58 7.49
C ILE A 56 -1.21 -8.06 8.66
N LYS A 57 -0.12 -7.39 8.33
CA LYS A 57 0.75 -6.69 9.27
C LYS A 57 0.67 -5.19 9.06
N ILE A 58 0.36 -4.47 10.14
CA ILE A 58 0.22 -3.01 10.11
C ILE A 58 1.39 -2.33 10.81
N TYR A 59 2.09 -1.47 10.08
CA TYR A 59 3.13 -0.59 10.60
C TYR A 59 2.56 0.79 10.93
N PHE A 60 2.28 1.05 12.21
CA PHE A 60 1.81 2.38 12.63
C PHE A 60 2.95 3.40 12.73
N ALA A 61 2.70 4.61 12.23
CA ALA A 61 3.68 5.71 12.32
C ALA A 61 3.83 6.22 13.76
N ASN A 62 5.06 6.19 14.29
CA ASN A 62 5.34 6.71 15.63
C ASN A 62 5.54 8.24 15.63
N TRP A 63 4.43 8.97 15.59
CA TRP A 63 4.40 10.44 15.57
C TRP A 63 5.00 11.08 16.83
N LYS A 64 4.84 10.44 18.00
CA LYS A 64 5.40 10.93 19.27
C LYS A 64 6.94 11.02 19.19
N ARG A 65 7.58 9.97 18.66
CA ARG A 65 9.05 9.86 18.57
C ARG A 65 9.63 10.62 17.38
N TYR A 66 9.04 10.50 16.20
CA TYR A 66 9.67 10.94 14.95
C TYR A 66 9.03 12.16 14.29
N LYS A 67 7.94 12.70 14.87
CA LYS A 67 7.23 13.88 14.35
C LYS A 67 6.95 13.73 12.85
N LYS A 68 7.31 14.73 12.03
CA LYS A 68 7.08 14.75 10.58
C LYS A 68 7.75 13.59 9.82
N LEU A 69 8.78 12.97 10.39
CA LEU A 69 9.49 11.83 9.77
C LEU A 69 8.82 10.48 10.07
N ALA A 70 7.82 10.43 10.96
CA ALA A 70 7.20 9.18 11.36
C ALA A 70 6.62 8.40 10.18
N GLY A 71 5.91 9.07 9.27
CA GLY A 71 5.38 8.45 8.05
C GLY A 71 6.46 7.92 7.12
N TYR A 72 7.55 8.68 6.91
CA TYR A 72 8.68 8.26 6.08
C TYR A 72 9.37 7.01 6.63
N LYS A 73 9.64 6.99 7.95
CA LYS A 73 10.24 5.82 8.61
C LYS A 73 9.31 4.60 8.55
N ARG A 74 8.03 4.79 8.81
CA ARG A 74 6.99 3.76 8.68
C ARG A 74 6.97 3.16 7.26
N ASN A 75 6.94 4.01 6.22
CA ASN A 75 6.96 3.54 4.84
C ASN A 75 8.23 2.72 4.55
N LYS A 76 9.39 3.14 5.07
CA LYS A 76 10.63 2.37 4.93
C LYS A 76 10.51 0.98 5.55
N GLN A 77 9.88 0.85 6.71
CA GLN A 77 9.65 -0.46 7.35
C GLN A 77 8.74 -1.38 6.51
N ILE A 78 7.69 -0.84 5.90
CA ILE A 78 6.82 -1.59 4.97
C ILE A 78 7.65 -2.18 3.83
N TRP A 79 8.44 -1.34 3.15
CA TRP A 79 9.25 -1.77 2.00
C TRP A 79 10.46 -2.63 2.36
N GLN A 80 10.98 -2.53 3.59
CA GLN A 80 11.99 -3.47 4.07
C GLN A 80 11.44 -4.89 4.16
N GLU A 81 10.17 -5.05 4.53
CA GLU A 81 9.56 -6.36 4.74
C GLU A 81 8.83 -6.93 3.53
N ALA A 82 8.20 -6.11 2.70
CA ALA A 82 7.44 -6.58 1.54
C ALA A 82 8.37 -7.17 0.45
N ASP A 83 7.89 -8.10 -0.36
CA ASP A 83 8.59 -8.64 -1.52
C ASP A 83 8.30 -7.80 -2.78
N LEU A 84 7.07 -7.30 -2.88
CA LEU A 84 6.58 -6.38 -3.93
C LEU A 84 5.43 -5.53 -3.37
N GLY A 85 4.89 -4.59 -4.14
CA GLY A 85 3.75 -3.80 -3.67
C GLY A 85 2.77 -3.32 -4.72
N ILE A 86 1.61 -2.87 -4.24
CA ILE A 86 0.61 -2.12 -4.99
C ILE A 86 0.31 -0.80 -4.29
N ALA A 87 0.21 0.28 -5.06
CA ALA A 87 -0.11 1.61 -4.59
C ALA A 87 -1.40 2.14 -5.22
N PHE A 88 -2.34 2.59 -4.39
CA PHE A 88 -3.52 3.32 -4.84
C PHE A 88 -3.26 4.82 -4.74
N TRP A 89 -3.13 5.48 -5.88
CA TRP A 89 -2.64 6.86 -5.95
C TRP A 89 -3.62 7.82 -6.65
N ASP A 90 -3.62 9.07 -6.20
CA ASP A 90 -4.45 10.16 -6.71
C ASP A 90 -3.70 11.05 -7.72
N GLY A 91 -2.51 10.63 -8.17
CA GLY A 91 -1.65 11.41 -9.06
C GLY A 91 -0.85 12.53 -8.37
N LYS A 92 -1.04 12.78 -7.06
CA LYS A 92 -0.42 13.94 -6.37
C LYS A 92 0.08 13.68 -4.95
N SER A 93 -0.39 12.65 -4.25
CA SER A 93 0.01 12.34 -2.87
C SER A 93 1.51 12.10 -2.77
N LYS A 94 2.22 13.05 -2.14
CA LYS A 94 3.66 12.96 -1.88
C LYS A 94 4.00 11.79 -0.94
N GLY A 95 3.10 11.48 0.00
CA GLY A 95 3.28 10.36 0.93
C GLY A 95 3.24 9.01 0.23
N THR A 96 2.36 8.86 -0.76
CA THR A 96 2.28 7.66 -1.61
C THR A 96 3.47 7.59 -2.57
N ALA A 97 3.81 8.71 -3.23
CA ALA A 97 4.96 8.78 -4.15
C ALA A 97 6.31 8.47 -3.47
N HIS A 98 6.41 8.64 -2.15
CA HIS A 98 7.57 8.19 -1.40
C HIS A 98 7.77 6.67 -1.48
N SER A 99 6.70 5.88 -1.56
CA SER A 99 6.79 4.42 -1.76
C SER A 99 7.45 4.04 -3.08
N PHE A 100 7.31 4.85 -4.14
CA PHE A 100 7.91 4.57 -5.45
C PHE A 100 9.43 4.70 -5.40
N LYS A 101 9.92 5.65 -4.59
CA LYS A 101 11.35 5.81 -4.34
C LYS A 101 11.89 4.65 -3.52
N LEU A 102 11.15 4.23 -2.49
CA LEU A 102 11.56 3.11 -1.64
C LEU A 102 11.54 1.78 -2.39
N SER A 103 10.54 1.53 -3.24
CA SER A 103 10.50 0.31 -4.05
C SER A 103 11.73 0.20 -4.94
N LYS A 104 12.14 1.31 -5.59
CA LYS A 104 13.39 1.40 -6.36
C LYS A 104 14.64 1.24 -5.49
N GLU A 105 14.70 1.89 -4.32
CA GLU A 105 15.82 1.77 -3.35
C GLU A 105 16.03 0.32 -2.89
N PHE A 106 14.96 -0.45 -2.71
CA PHE A 106 15.00 -1.84 -2.26
C PHE A 106 14.95 -2.86 -3.39
N GLU A 107 14.97 -2.43 -4.66
CA GLU A 107 14.90 -3.29 -5.85
C GLU A 107 13.65 -4.18 -5.87
N LYS A 108 12.50 -3.61 -5.49
CA LYS A 108 11.20 -4.30 -5.40
C LYS A 108 10.20 -3.73 -6.39
N GLU A 109 9.44 -4.60 -7.01
CA GLU A 109 8.41 -4.22 -7.96
C GLU A 109 7.26 -3.48 -7.27
N ILE A 110 6.71 -2.46 -7.93
CA ILE A 110 5.52 -1.75 -7.49
C ILE A 110 4.54 -1.55 -8.65
N PHE A 111 3.28 -1.89 -8.41
CA PHE A 111 2.17 -1.63 -9.32
C PHE A 111 1.43 -0.39 -8.83
N VAL A 112 1.20 0.60 -9.68
CA VAL A 112 0.53 1.83 -9.27
C VAL A 112 -0.80 1.95 -9.98
N TYR A 113 -1.88 1.87 -9.21
CA TYR A 113 -3.23 2.11 -9.68
C TYR A 113 -3.61 3.57 -9.41
N ASN A 114 -3.78 4.36 -10.47
CA ASN A 114 -4.30 5.72 -10.36
C ASN A 114 -5.83 5.65 -10.33
N PHE A 115 -6.43 5.91 -9.16
CA PHE A 115 -7.88 5.81 -9.00
C PHE A 115 -8.65 7.04 -9.48
N VAL A 116 -7.96 8.11 -9.89
CA VAL A 116 -8.59 9.27 -10.56
C VAL A 116 -8.73 8.99 -12.05
N GLU A 117 -7.77 8.28 -12.63
CA GLU A 117 -7.77 7.89 -14.05
C GLU A 117 -8.27 6.46 -14.28
N GLU A 118 -8.62 5.75 -13.21
CA GLU A 118 -9.08 4.36 -13.19
C GLU A 118 -8.21 3.38 -14.01
N LYS A 119 -6.88 3.50 -13.88
CA LYS A 119 -5.94 2.64 -14.60
C LYS A 119 -4.62 2.43 -13.86
N PHE A 120 -3.91 1.38 -14.23
CA PHE A 120 -2.50 1.22 -13.87
C PHE A 120 -1.61 2.19 -14.65
N ILE A 121 -0.56 2.68 -14.01
CA ILE A 121 0.43 3.60 -14.60
C ILE A 121 1.85 3.14 -14.27
N GLU A 122 2.81 3.59 -15.10
CA GLU A 122 4.25 3.40 -14.87
C GLU A 122 4.83 4.53 -14.00
N VAL A 123 5.81 4.23 -13.14
CA VAL A 123 6.41 5.19 -12.17
C VAL A 123 7.92 5.07 -11.99
#